data_AF-A0A7V5N2I6-F1
#
_entry.id   AF-A0A7V5N2I6-F1
#
_cell.length_a   1.000
_cell.length_b   1.000
_cell.length_c   1.000
_cell.angle_alpha   90.00
_cell.angle_beta   90.00
_cell.angle_gamma   90.00
#
_symmetry.space_group_name_H-M   'P 1'
#
loop_
_entity.id
_entity.type
_entity.pdbx_description
1 polymer ?
#
loop_
_entity_poly.entity_id
_entity_poly.type
_entity_poly.pdbx_seq_one_letter_code
_entity_poly.pdbx_strand_id
1 'polypeptide(L)'
;MSRSHPVGGAFPGPGAVHGFTLVELLAAGAVFSLVALAMGLFLLFTVERTAEGEARAELQRNASLLAHALRRALEGAQEIRVPALGEAGGEDSFTAIFPSEPFLDENRNGQWDSSGAGGPCAPQECFEDLNRNGLWDASTSPPLSFRLRGGALEVREGEGPWKEFLENRYGSLGGSSVQVEEFRISHPDSSDAGLWLIRALIRDDRGSAGDPTDDLRRAVEILVRQRS
;
A
#
# COMPACT_ATOMS: atom_id res chain seq x y z
N MET A 1 -20.11 -78.05 14.71
CA MET A 1 -19.59 -78.26 16.07
C MET A 1 -19.09 -76.92 16.59
N SER A 2 -19.93 -76.23 17.38
CA SER A 2 -19.65 -74.92 17.97
C SER A 2 -19.06 -75.09 19.38
N ARG A 3 -18.02 -74.33 19.72
CA ARG A 3 -17.61 -74.07 21.10
C ARG A 3 -17.60 -72.56 21.33
N SER A 4 -18.60 -72.09 22.05
CA SER A 4 -18.70 -70.76 22.62
C SER A 4 -17.93 -70.71 23.95
N HIS A 5 -16.91 -69.85 24.03
CA HIS A 5 -16.25 -69.50 25.28
C HIS A 5 -16.90 -68.22 25.84
N PRO A 6 -17.39 -68.21 27.09
CA PRO A 6 -17.84 -66.98 27.73
C PRO A 6 -16.62 -66.20 28.24
N VAL A 7 -16.40 -65.00 27.70
CA VAL A 7 -15.50 -64.00 28.30
C VAL A 7 -16.26 -63.35 29.45
N GLY A 8 -16.06 -63.88 30.65
CA GLY A 8 -16.52 -63.26 31.89
C GLY A 8 -15.72 -61.99 32.16
N GLY A 9 -16.19 -60.85 31.65
CA GLY A 9 -15.70 -59.54 32.05
C GLY A 9 -16.12 -59.27 33.50
N ALA A 10 -15.19 -59.45 34.43
CA ALA A 10 -15.36 -59.02 35.82
C ALA A 10 -15.50 -57.49 35.83
N PHE A 11 -16.70 -57.00 36.13
CA PHE A 11 -16.88 -55.59 36.47
C PHE A 11 -16.11 -55.29 37.76
N PRO A 12 -15.23 -54.28 37.77
CA PRO A 12 -14.59 -53.85 39.01
C PRO A 12 -15.67 -53.46 40.01
N GLY A 13 -15.59 -54.04 41.22
CA GLY A 13 -16.53 -53.79 42.30
C GLY A 13 -16.64 -52.29 42.66
N PRO A 14 -17.71 -51.87 43.36
CA PRO A 14 -17.97 -50.48 43.70
C PRO A 14 -16.72 -49.85 44.33
N GLY A 15 -16.11 -48.97 43.53
CA GLY A 15 -14.75 -48.49 43.72
C GLY A 15 -14.60 -47.73 45.03
N ALA A 16 -13.43 -47.92 45.66
CA ALA A 16 -12.95 -47.07 46.72
C ALA A 16 -13.00 -45.61 46.22
N VAL A 17 -13.91 -44.82 46.79
CA VAL A 17 -13.96 -43.38 46.56
C VAL A 17 -12.73 -42.81 47.26
N HIS A 18 -11.63 -42.65 46.53
CA HIS A 18 -10.49 -41.88 47.02
C HIS A 18 -10.91 -40.42 47.10
N GLY A 19 -11.24 -39.98 48.32
CA GLY A 19 -11.45 -38.57 48.61
C GLY A 19 -10.14 -37.81 48.41
N PHE A 20 -10.18 -36.73 47.64
CA PHE A 20 -9.04 -35.84 47.47
C PHE A 20 -8.70 -35.17 48.80
N THR A 21 -7.43 -35.16 49.14
CA THR A 21 -6.91 -34.39 50.27
C THR A 21 -6.90 -32.90 49.93
N LEU A 22 -6.97 -32.04 50.96
CA LEU A 22 -6.88 -30.59 50.79
C LEU A 22 -5.58 -30.17 50.05
N VAL A 23 -4.49 -30.91 50.29
CA VAL A 23 -3.20 -30.66 49.64
C VAL A 23 -3.27 -30.96 48.14
N GLU A 24 -3.93 -32.04 47.74
CA GLU A 24 -4.14 -32.36 46.33
C GLU A 24 -5.01 -31.32 45.63
N LEU A 25 -6.06 -30.81 46.30
CA LEU A 25 -6.88 -29.73 45.77
C LEU A 25 -6.10 -28.42 45.59
N LEU A 26 -5.25 -28.06 46.56
CA LEU A 26 -4.38 -26.88 46.46
C LEU A 26 -3.33 -27.04 45.36
N ALA A 27 -2.71 -28.22 45.24
CA ALA A 27 -1.74 -28.51 44.20
C ALA A 27 -2.38 -28.46 42.80
N ALA A 28 -3.56 -29.07 42.63
CA ALA A 28 -4.33 -29.00 41.39
C ALA A 28 -4.68 -27.54 41.05
N GLY A 29 -5.18 -26.77 42.03
CA GLY A 29 -5.47 -25.35 41.86
C GLY A 29 -4.27 -24.54 41.39
N ALA A 30 -3.10 -24.73 42.01
CA ALA A 30 -1.86 -24.05 41.63
C ALA A 30 -1.42 -24.40 40.19
N VAL A 31 -1.51 -25.68 39.81
CA VAL A 31 -1.21 -26.12 38.44
C VAL A 31 -2.17 -25.50 37.43
N PHE A 32 -3.48 -25.50 37.72
CA PHE A 32 -4.47 -24.87 36.85
C PHE A 32 -4.24 -23.36 36.69
N SER A 33 -3.91 -22.65 37.78
CA SER A 33 -3.58 -21.21 37.71
C SER A 33 -2.34 -20.95 36.86
N LEU A 34 -1.29 -21.78 36.98
CA LEU A 34 -0.07 -21.64 36.19
C LEU A 34 -0.33 -21.91 34.70
N VAL A 35 -1.10 -22.94 34.37
CA VAL A 35 -1.51 -23.23 32.98
C VAL A 35 -2.35 -22.10 32.41
N ALA A 36 -3.33 -21.59 33.16
CA ALA A 36 -4.17 -20.47 32.73
C ALA A 36 -3.34 -19.21 32.46
N LEU A 37 -2.36 -18.91 33.31
CA LEU A 37 -1.43 -17.78 33.12
C LEU A 37 -0.56 -17.98 31.87
N ALA A 38 0.01 -19.17 31.69
CA ALA A 38 0.82 -19.49 30.50
C ALA A 38 0.00 -19.37 29.20
N MET A 39 -1.25 -19.84 29.19
CA MET A 39 -2.16 -19.68 28.06
C MET A 39 -2.51 -18.21 27.81
N GLY A 40 -2.76 -17.43 28.86
CA GLY A 40 -3.02 -15.99 28.75
C GLY A 40 -1.85 -15.24 28.11
N LEU A 41 -0.63 -15.49 28.57
CA LEU A 41 0.59 -14.91 27.99
C LEU A 41 0.80 -15.35 26.54
N PHE A 42 0.60 -16.64 26.24
CA PHE A 42 0.71 -17.15 24.87
C PHE A 42 -0.28 -16.46 23.92
N LEU A 43 -1.54 -16.26 24.35
CA LEU A 43 -2.54 -15.55 23.54
C LEU A 43 -2.14 -14.09 23.32
N LEU A 44 -1.65 -13.39 24.34
CA LEU A 44 -1.14 -12.03 24.20
C LEU A 44 0.00 -11.95 23.18
N PHE A 45 1.03 -12.80 23.32
CA PHE A 45 2.15 -12.83 22.37
C PHE A 45 1.74 -13.23 20.95
N THR A 46 0.75 -14.11 20.80
CA THR A 46 0.27 -14.52 19.49
C THR A 46 -0.47 -13.38 18.81
N VAL A 47 -1.34 -12.66 19.53
CA VAL A 47 -2.07 -11.50 19.02
C VAL A 47 -1.10 -10.40 18.59
N GLU A 48 -0.10 -10.08 19.44
CA GLU A 48 0.94 -9.08 19.12
C GLU A 48 1.69 -9.46 17.84
N ARG A 49 2.18 -10.70 17.73
CA ARG A 49 2.88 -11.16 16.53
C ARG A 49 2.00 -11.16 15.28
N THR A 50 0.72 -11.47 15.39
CA THR A 50 -0.21 -11.41 14.25
C THR A 50 -0.46 -9.97 13.82
N ALA A 51 -0.62 -9.04 14.77
CA ALA A 51 -0.81 -7.63 14.47
C ALA A 51 0.42 -7.01 13.81
N GLU A 52 1.63 -7.33 14.29
CA GLU A 52 2.88 -6.92 13.65
C GLU A 52 3.04 -7.52 12.25
N GLY A 53 2.70 -8.80 12.09
CA GLY A 53 2.73 -9.48 10.79
C GLY A 53 1.79 -8.84 9.78
N GLU A 54 0.57 -8.51 10.21
CA GLU A 54 -0.42 -7.80 9.40
C GLU A 54 0.04 -6.39 9.02
N ALA A 55 0.57 -5.63 9.98
CA ALA A 55 1.12 -4.29 9.73
C ALA A 55 2.27 -4.32 8.71
N ARG A 56 3.20 -5.28 8.83
CA ARG A 56 4.30 -5.44 7.85
C ARG A 56 3.79 -5.83 6.46
N ALA A 57 2.81 -6.73 6.38
CA ALA A 57 2.20 -7.14 5.11
C ALA A 57 1.47 -5.97 4.44
N GLU A 58 0.73 -5.18 5.21
CA GLU A 58 0.05 -4.00 4.69
C GLU A 58 1.04 -2.91 4.26
N LEU A 59 2.06 -2.61 5.07
CA LEU A 59 3.12 -1.67 4.71
C LEU A 59 3.80 -2.07 3.40
N GLN A 60 4.08 -3.37 3.19
CA GLN A 60 4.63 -3.89 1.94
C GLN A 60 3.68 -3.70 0.75
N ARG A 61 2.39 -4.00 0.94
CA ARG A 61 1.37 -3.77 -0.09
C ARG A 61 1.30 -2.29 -0.45
N ASN A 62 1.36 -1.42 0.56
CA ASN A 62 1.22 0.03 0.43
C ASN A 62 2.44 0.63 -0.28
N ALA A 63 3.65 0.19 0.08
CA ALA A 63 4.88 0.50 -0.64
C ALA A 63 4.79 0.10 -2.12
N SER A 64 4.29 -1.10 -2.41
CA SER A 64 4.19 -1.62 -3.77
C SER A 64 3.20 -0.81 -4.63
N LEU A 65 2.06 -0.44 -4.04
CA LEU A 65 1.06 0.38 -4.71
C LEU A 65 1.57 1.80 -4.94
N LEU A 66 2.24 2.42 -3.96
CA LEU A 66 2.89 3.73 -4.13
C LEU A 66 3.97 3.68 -5.22
N ALA A 67 4.81 2.65 -5.21
CA ALA A 67 5.86 2.47 -6.21
C ALA A 67 5.30 2.36 -7.63
N HIS A 68 4.25 1.54 -7.79
CA HIS A 68 3.56 1.38 -9.06
C HIS A 68 2.89 2.68 -9.51
N ALA A 69 2.27 3.41 -8.58
CA ALA A 69 1.60 4.67 -8.85
C ALA A 69 2.56 5.74 -9.35
N LEU A 70 3.64 5.97 -8.60
CA LEU A 70 4.69 6.91 -8.99
C LEU A 70 5.28 6.52 -10.35
N ARG A 71 5.64 5.24 -10.56
CA ARG A 71 6.20 4.78 -11.84
C ARG A 71 5.27 5.08 -13.01
N ARG A 72 3.98 4.78 -12.89
CA ARG A 72 3.01 5.04 -13.97
C ARG A 72 2.83 6.54 -14.24
N ALA A 73 2.80 7.37 -13.20
CA ALA A 73 2.74 8.83 -13.36
C ALA A 73 3.98 9.36 -14.10
N LEU A 74 5.16 8.84 -13.76
CA LEU A 74 6.45 9.25 -14.34
C LEU A 74 6.64 8.74 -15.78
N GLU A 75 6.16 7.52 -16.08
CA GLU A 75 6.21 6.96 -17.44
C GLU A 75 5.27 7.66 -18.41
N GLY A 76 4.10 8.10 -17.92
CA GLY A 76 3.12 8.87 -18.70
C GLY A 76 3.48 10.35 -18.87
N ALA A 77 4.39 10.88 -18.04
CA ALA A 77 4.81 12.26 -18.13
C ALA A 77 5.66 12.50 -19.39
N GLN A 78 5.35 13.58 -20.10
CA GLN A 78 6.21 14.13 -21.15
C GLN A 78 7.41 14.83 -20.53
N GLU A 79 7.19 15.60 -19.48
CA GLU A 79 8.20 16.39 -18.78
C GLU A 79 8.04 16.23 -17.26
N ILE A 80 9.15 16.14 -16.55
CA ILE A 80 9.19 16.14 -15.08
C ILE A 80 9.99 17.36 -14.64
N ARG A 81 9.34 18.23 -13.86
CA ARG A 81 9.96 19.42 -13.27
C ARG A 81 10.20 19.20 -11.79
N VAL A 82 11.45 19.33 -11.38
CA VAL A 82 11.86 19.35 -9.97
C VAL A 82 12.20 20.79 -9.62
N PRO A 83 11.58 21.41 -8.61
CA PRO A 83 11.91 22.77 -8.21
C PRO A 83 13.36 22.88 -7.76
N ALA A 84 13.98 24.03 -8.04
CA ALA A 84 15.34 24.28 -7.57
C ALA A 84 15.39 24.45 -6.04
N LEU A 85 16.57 24.22 -5.45
CA LEU A 85 16.80 24.49 -4.03
C LEU A 85 16.44 25.96 -3.71
N GLY A 86 15.47 26.17 -2.82
CA GLY A 86 15.00 27.50 -2.40
C GLY A 86 13.76 28.02 -3.13
N GLU A 87 13.25 27.32 -4.15
CA GLU A 87 11.94 27.63 -4.73
C GLU A 87 10.79 27.15 -3.82
N ALA A 88 9.58 27.72 -4.01
CA ALA A 88 8.39 27.41 -3.24
C ALA A 88 7.88 25.97 -3.53
N GLY A 89 8.57 24.98 -3.01
CA GLY A 89 8.33 23.54 -3.23
C GLY A 89 9.46 22.70 -2.66
N GLY A 90 10.72 23.15 -2.82
CA GLY A 90 11.92 22.45 -2.36
C GLY A 90 12.19 21.14 -3.10
N GLU A 91 13.29 20.47 -2.74
CA GLU A 91 13.71 19.15 -3.27
C GLU A 91 12.74 18.01 -2.92
N ASP A 92 11.74 18.31 -2.09
CA ASP A 92 10.70 17.38 -1.62
C ASP A 92 9.42 17.45 -2.48
N SER A 93 9.55 17.92 -3.73
CA SER A 93 8.43 18.00 -4.67
C SER A 93 8.85 17.83 -6.13
N PHE A 94 7.92 17.33 -6.95
CA PHE A 94 8.03 17.41 -8.41
C PHE A 94 6.66 17.60 -9.05
N THR A 95 6.68 18.10 -10.27
CA THR A 95 5.51 18.22 -11.13
C THR A 95 5.72 17.38 -12.38
N ALA A 96 4.82 16.43 -12.61
CA ALA A 96 4.72 15.67 -13.85
C ALA A 96 3.77 16.39 -14.82
N ILE A 97 4.25 16.66 -16.02
CA ILE A 97 3.49 17.30 -17.10
C ILE A 97 3.20 16.24 -18.16
N PHE A 98 1.94 16.13 -18.56
CA PHE A 98 1.47 15.13 -19.50
C PHE A 98 1.23 15.78 -20.86
N PRO A 99 1.48 15.05 -21.97
CA PRO A 99 1.18 15.57 -23.30
C PRO A 99 -0.34 15.71 -23.48
N SER A 100 -0.75 16.53 -24.44
CA SER A 100 -2.12 16.51 -24.97
C SER A 100 -2.41 15.17 -25.64
N GLU A 101 -3.67 14.76 -25.70
CA GLU A 101 -4.04 13.52 -26.36
C GLU A 101 -3.85 13.64 -27.88
N PRO A 102 -3.08 12.75 -28.52
CA PRO A 102 -2.90 12.80 -29.96
C PRO A 102 -4.17 12.31 -30.65
N PHE A 103 -4.53 12.96 -31.75
CA PHE A 103 -5.62 12.53 -32.62
C PHE A 103 -5.16 12.39 -34.07
N LEU A 104 -5.86 11.56 -34.82
CA LEU A 104 -5.66 11.36 -36.25
C LEU A 104 -6.46 12.42 -37.00
N ASP A 105 -5.77 13.51 -37.31
CA ASP A 105 -6.28 14.61 -38.15
C ASP A 105 -6.39 14.16 -39.62
N GLU A 106 -7.52 13.57 -39.97
CA GLU A 106 -7.76 12.95 -41.29
C GLU A 106 -7.93 14.03 -42.37
N ASN A 107 -8.55 15.15 -42.01
CA ASN A 107 -8.78 16.27 -42.92
C ASN A 107 -7.61 17.29 -42.96
N ARG A 108 -6.63 17.15 -42.05
CA ARG A 108 -5.40 17.96 -41.92
C ARG A 108 -5.64 19.42 -41.54
N ASN A 109 -6.67 19.71 -40.75
CA ASN A 109 -6.99 21.07 -40.33
C ASN A 109 -6.40 21.45 -38.95
N GLY A 110 -5.76 20.50 -38.27
CA GLY A 110 -5.14 20.67 -36.96
C GLY A 110 -6.14 20.76 -35.80
N GLN A 111 -7.40 20.36 -36.00
CA GLN A 111 -8.47 20.41 -35.01
C GLN A 111 -9.17 19.06 -34.94
N TRP A 112 -9.35 18.54 -33.73
CA TRP A 112 -10.22 17.38 -33.56
C TRP A 112 -11.65 17.79 -33.88
N ASP A 113 -12.24 17.14 -34.87
CA ASP A 113 -13.61 17.41 -35.28
C ASP A 113 -14.37 16.17 -35.75
N SER A 114 -15.65 16.39 -36.08
CA SER A 114 -16.54 15.37 -36.64
C SER A 114 -16.73 15.49 -38.15
N SER A 115 -15.94 16.35 -38.81
CA SER A 115 -16.07 16.71 -40.21
C SER A 115 -14.91 16.15 -41.02
N GLY A 116 -15.15 15.03 -41.70
CA GLY A 116 -14.17 14.43 -42.61
C GLY A 116 -13.51 13.16 -42.06
N ALA A 117 -13.86 12.75 -40.83
CA ALA A 117 -13.54 11.42 -40.33
C ALA A 117 -14.26 10.34 -41.16
N GLY A 118 -13.49 9.42 -41.72
CA GLY A 118 -13.94 8.25 -42.45
C GLY A 118 -13.75 6.95 -41.67
N GLY A 119 -14.30 5.85 -42.20
CA GLY A 119 -14.03 4.51 -41.68
C GLY A 119 -14.53 4.25 -40.24
N PRO A 120 -13.77 3.51 -39.40
CA PRO A 120 -14.25 3.00 -38.12
C PRO A 120 -14.39 4.05 -37.01
N CYS A 121 -13.82 5.25 -37.18
CA CYS A 121 -13.92 6.32 -36.18
C CYS A 121 -15.05 7.31 -36.50
N ALA A 122 -15.63 7.26 -37.70
CA ALA A 122 -16.74 8.12 -38.09
C ALA A 122 -17.90 8.05 -37.06
N PRO A 123 -18.48 9.19 -36.65
CA PRO A 123 -18.32 10.51 -37.26
C PRO A 123 -17.15 11.35 -36.73
N GLN A 124 -16.38 10.92 -35.73
CA GLN A 124 -15.30 11.72 -35.11
C GLN A 124 -13.91 11.19 -35.48
N GLU A 125 -12.90 12.05 -35.46
CA GLU A 125 -11.52 11.60 -35.67
C GLU A 125 -11.05 10.65 -34.55
N CYS A 126 -10.24 9.65 -34.91
CA CYS A 126 -9.66 8.73 -33.94
C CYS A 126 -8.71 9.50 -33.02
N PHE A 127 -8.64 9.14 -31.74
CA PHE A 127 -7.63 9.67 -30.82
C PHE A 127 -7.09 8.58 -29.91
N GLU A 128 -5.91 8.83 -29.34
CA GLU A 128 -5.37 8.02 -28.26
C GLU A 128 -5.86 8.60 -26.93
N ASP A 129 -6.83 7.93 -26.33
CA ASP A 129 -7.38 8.25 -25.01
C ASP A 129 -6.35 7.87 -23.93
N LEU A 130 -5.45 8.81 -23.64
CA LEU A 130 -4.34 8.61 -22.71
C LEU A 130 -4.84 8.51 -21.27
N ASN A 131 -5.94 9.19 -20.94
CA ASN A 131 -6.48 9.24 -19.58
C ASN A 131 -7.67 8.27 -19.34
N ARG A 132 -8.20 7.63 -20.39
CA ARG A 132 -9.30 6.66 -20.40
C ARG A 132 -10.66 7.23 -20.02
N ASN A 133 -10.93 8.50 -20.30
CA ASN A 133 -12.22 9.13 -20.04
C ASN A 133 -13.21 9.02 -21.22
N GLY A 134 -12.76 8.51 -22.38
CA GLY A 134 -13.55 8.38 -23.60
C GLY A 134 -13.81 9.70 -24.35
N LEU A 135 -13.09 10.76 -24.01
CA LEU A 135 -13.17 12.09 -24.60
C LEU A 135 -11.79 12.55 -25.02
N TRP A 136 -11.67 13.21 -26.18
CA TRP A 136 -10.41 13.80 -26.58
C TRP A 136 -10.15 15.09 -25.80
N ASP A 137 -8.98 15.18 -25.16
CA ASP A 137 -8.54 16.36 -24.42
C ASP A 137 -7.41 17.12 -25.15
N ALA A 138 -7.76 18.28 -25.71
CA ALA A 138 -6.83 19.20 -26.37
C ALA A 138 -5.80 19.82 -25.40
N SER A 139 -6.20 19.98 -24.13
CA SER A 139 -5.33 20.51 -23.09
C SER A 139 -4.35 19.43 -22.65
N THR A 140 -3.09 19.80 -22.46
CA THR A 140 -2.17 19.02 -21.61
C THR A 140 -2.91 18.67 -20.33
N SER A 141 -2.97 17.37 -19.99
CA SER A 141 -3.62 16.96 -18.74
C SER A 141 -3.05 17.80 -17.60
N PRO A 142 -3.89 18.23 -16.63
CA PRO A 142 -3.43 19.10 -15.57
C PRO A 142 -2.17 18.49 -14.93
N PRO A 143 -1.09 19.28 -14.77
CA PRO A 143 0.15 18.76 -14.21
C PRO A 143 -0.10 18.13 -12.84
N LEU A 144 0.42 16.92 -12.63
CA LEU A 144 0.34 16.26 -11.32
C LEU A 144 1.52 16.74 -10.47
N SER A 145 1.24 17.49 -9.40
CA SER A 145 2.29 17.94 -8.47
C SER A 145 2.29 17.09 -7.21
N PHE A 146 3.42 16.43 -6.93
CA PHE A 146 3.65 15.65 -5.72
C PHE A 146 4.45 16.48 -4.73
N ARG A 147 3.98 16.60 -3.49
CA ARG A 147 4.67 17.33 -2.44
C ARG A 147 4.38 16.75 -1.07
N LEU A 148 5.41 16.64 -0.23
CA LEU A 148 5.19 16.29 1.17
C LEU A 148 4.77 17.53 1.99
N ARG A 149 3.65 17.43 2.71
CA ARG A 149 3.20 18.47 3.65
C ARG A 149 2.62 17.84 4.91
N GLY A 150 3.26 18.11 6.06
CA GLY A 150 2.78 17.64 7.35
C GLY A 150 2.71 16.12 7.49
N GLY A 151 3.64 15.37 6.88
CA GLY A 151 3.65 13.90 6.90
C GLY A 151 2.66 13.23 5.93
N ALA A 152 1.92 14.03 5.16
CA ALA A 152 1.07 13.55 4.07
C ALA A 152 1.70 13.91 2.72
N LEU A 153 1.76 12.93 1.81
CA LEU A 153 2.10 13.20 0.42
C LEU A 153 0.87 13.80 -0.26
N GLU A 154 0.86 15.12 -0.39
CA GLU A 154 -0.15 15.86 -1.14
C GLU A 154 0.10 15.66 -2.64
N VAL A 155 -0.98 15.38 -3.38
CA VAL A 155 -0.99 15.45 -4.84
C VAL A 155 -1.96 16.52 -5.26
N ARG A 156 -1.43 17.58 -5.88
CA ARG A 156 -2.20 18.72 -6.37
C ARG A 156 -2.41 18.60 -7.88
N GLU A 157 -3.69 18.72 -8.24
CA GLU A 157 -4.30 18.74 -9.59
C GLU A 157 -4.20 17.43 -10.39
N GLY A 158 -5.25 17.17 -11.19
CA GLY A 158 -5.60 15.88 -11.83
C GLY A 158 -6.75 15.14 -11.14
N GLU A 159 -7.99 15.32 -11.61
CA GLU A 159 -9.08 14.39 -11.28
C GLU A 159 -8.79 13.06 -11.99
N GLY A 160 -8.22 12.13 -11.25
CA GLY A 160 -7.90 10.80 -11.75
C GLY A 160 -7.90 9.79 -10.62
N PRO A 161 -7.75 8.50 -10.94
CA PRO A 161 -7.69 7.41 -9.96
C PRO A 161 -6.58 7.60 -8.91
N TRP A 162 -5.63 8.50 -9.18
CA TRP A 162 -4.53 8.92 -8.30
C TRP A 162 -4.99 9.69 -7.07
N LYS A 163 -5.95 10.60 -7.24
CA LYS A 163 -6.50 11.42 -6.16
C LYS A 163 -7.24 10.52 -5.18
N GLU A 164 -8.01 9.56 -5.68
CA GLU A 164 -8.71 8.60 -4.83
C GLU A 164 -7.72 7.68 -4.07
N PHE A 165 -6.67 7.17 -4.72
CA PHE A 165 -5.66 6.34 -4.04
C PHE A 165 -4.93 7.08 -2.92
N LEU A 166 -4.61 8.36 -3.13
CA LEU A 166 -3.85 9.17 -2.17
C LEU A 166 -4.73 9.94 -1.19
N GLU A 167 -5.99 10.24 -1.48
CA GLU A 167 -6.90 10.95 -0.56
C GLU A 167 -7.79 9.98 0.25
N ASN A 168 -8.29 8.87 -0.32
CA ASN A 168 -9.14 7.92 0.44
C ASN A 168 -8.39 7.23 1.59
N ARG A 169 -7.06 7.18 1.55
CA ARG A 169 -6.27 6.66 2.67
C ARG A 169 -6.21 7.59 3.88
N TYR A 170 -6.17 8.90 3.65
CA TYR A 170 -5.96 9.88 4.71
C TYR A 170 -7.29 10.49 5.20
N GLY A 171 -8.37 10.39 4.43
CA GLY A 171 -9.66 11.01 4.75
C GLY A 171 -10.60 10.19 5.63
N SER A 172 -10.46 8.86 5.68
CA SER A 172 -11.31 8.05 6.56
C SER A 172 -10.63 7.85 7.92
N LEU A 173 -11.29 8.32 8.99
CA LEU A 173 -10.98 8.04 10.38
C LEU A 173 -10.99 6.50 10.60
N GLY A 174 -9.89 5.83 10.26
CA GLY A 174 -9.72 4.37 10.37
C GLY A 174 -9.17 3.64 9.13
N GLY A 175 -8.89 4.31 8.01
CA GLY A 175 -8.64 3.62 6.73
C GLY A 175 -7.21 3.21 6.39
N SER A 176 -6.18 3.94 6.85
CA SER A 176 -4.80 3.51 6.69
C SER A 176 -3.89 4.29 7.64
N SER A 177 -3.09 3.56 8.39
CA SER A 177 -2.07 4.10 9.29
C SER A 177 -0.75 4.38 8.59
N VAL A 178 -0.69 4.30 7.25
CA VAL A 178 0.56 4.49 6.52
C VAL A 178 0.76 5.97 6.19
N GLN A 179 1.78 6.57 6.80
CA GLN A 179 2.23 7.94 6.53
C GLN A 179 3.46 7.95 5.63
N VAL A 180 3.68 9.06 4.91
CA VAL A 180 4.94 9.33 4.21
C VAL A 180 5.76 10.26 5.09
N GLU A 181 6.85 9.77 5.68
CA GLU A 181 7.71 10.58 6.56
C GLU A 181 8.72 11.41 5.78
N GLU A 182 9.22 10.88 4.66
CA GLU A 182 10.22 11.52 3.82
C GLU A 182 9.83 11.34 2.37
N PHE A 183 9.98 12.39 1.57
CA PHE A 183 9.83 12.34 0.13
C PHE A 183 10.93 13.21 -0.46
N ARG A 184 11.87 12.61 -1.19
CA ARG A 184 13.03 13.31 -1.74
C ARG A 184 13.29 12.93 -3.17
N ILE A 185 13.84 13.88 -3.89
CA ILE A 185 14.28 13.71 -5.27
C ILE A 185 15.74 14.10 -5.32
N SER A 186 16.57 13.19 -5.80
CA SER A 186 18.02 13.37 -5.83
C SER A 186 18.58 12.82 -7.14
N HIS A 187 19.75 13.27 -7.54
CA HIS A 187 20.51 12.54 -8.55
C HIS A 187 21.11 11.30 -7.89
N PRO A 188 20.98 10.11 -8.51
CA PRO A 188 21.70 8.95 -8.02
C PRO A 188 23.21 9.21 -8.16
N ASP A 189 24.03 8.59 -7.30
CA ASP A 189 25.51 8.61 -7.38
C ASP A 189 26.09 7.99 -8.67
N SER A 190 25.23 7.70 -9.65
CA SER A 190 25.60 7.18 -10.96
C SER A 190 26.13 8.28 -11.87
N SER A 191 26.97 7.91 -12.84
CA SER A 191 27.46 8.84 -13.87
C SER A 191 26.40 9.29 -14.88
N ASP A 192 25.16 8.77 -14.82
CA ASP A 192 24.08 9.17 -15.71
C ASP A 192 23.37 10.41 -15.14
N ALA A 193 23.80 11.59 -15.59
CA ALA A 193 23.19 12.87 -15.23
C ALA A 193 21.70 12.99 -15.63
N GLY A 194 21.25 12.12 -16.52
CA GLY A 194 19.85 12.04 -16.93
C GLY A 194 18.98 11.18 -16.00
N LEU A 195 19.49 10.67 -14.87
CA LEU A 195 18.69 9.91 -13.91
C LEU A 195 18.34 10.74 -12.67
N TRP A 196 17.12 10.52 -12.18
CA TRP A 196 16.61 11.01 -10.91
C TRP A 196 16.19 9.81 -10.05
N LEU A 197 16.54 9.86 -8.77
CA LEU A 197 16.09 8.94 -7.74
C LEU A 197 15.00 9.64 -6.91
N ILE A 198 13.78 9.13 -7.03
CA ILE A 198 12.66 9.51 -6.17
C ILE A 198 12.59 8.50 -5.03
N ARG A 199 12.72 8.99 -3.81
CA ARG A 199 12.69 8.19 -2.58
C ARG A 199 11.54 8.65 -1.70
N ALA A 200 10.65 7.73 -1.35
CA ALA A 200 9.59 7.94 -0.37
C ALA A 200 9.78 6.98 0.80
N LEU A 201 9.95 7.51 2.02
CA LEU A 201 9.96 6.71 3.23
C LEU A 201 8.53 6.66 3.78
N ILE A 202 7.96 5.47 3.79
CA ILE A 202 6.64 5.25 4.37
C ILE A 202 6.74 4.55 5.73
N ARG A 203 5.84 4.90 6.64
CA ARG A 203 5.77 4.33 7.99
C ARG A 203 4.36 3.88 8.30
N ASP A 204 4.20 2.76 9.00
CA ASP A 204 2.91 2.36 9.58
C ASP A 204 2.80 2.81 11.05
N ASP A 205 1.84 3.67 11.35
CA ASP A 205 1.56 4.22 12.68
C ASP A 205 0.83 3.25 13.63
N ARG A 206 0.39 2.07 13.15
CA ARG A 206 -0.14 1.01 14.04
C ARG A 206 0.97 0.37 14.88
N GLY A 207 2.23 0.66 14.58
CA GLY A 207 3.36 0.30 15.43
C GLY A 207 3.13 0.74 16.86
N SER A 208 3.31 -0.20 17.79
CA SER A 208 3.14 0.02 19.23
C SER A 208 3.82 1.32 19.66
N ALA A 209 3.05 2.24 20.27
CA ALA A 209 3.52 3.53 20.76
C ALA A 209 4.68 3.45 21.78
N GLY A 210 5.08 2.24 22.17
CA GLY A 210 6.16 1.97 23.12
C GLY A 210 7.49 1.50 22.53
N ASP A 211 7.59 1.16 21.24
CA ASP A 211 8.85 0.72 20.63
C ASP A 211 9.36 1.75 19.60
N PRO A 212 10.43 2.51 19.94
CA PRO A 212 11.04 3.47 19.01
C PRO A 212 11.87 2.78 17.92
N THR A 213 11.95 1.45 17.89
CA THR A 213 12.69 0.74 16.84
C THR A 213 12.00 0.82 15.48
N ASP A 214 12.86 1.02 14.48
CA ASP A 214 12.64 1.42 13.08
C ASP A 214 11.82 0.43 12.21
N ASP A 215 11.16 -0.54 12.84
CA ASP A 215 10.75 -1.82 12.22
C ASP A 215 9.55 -1.74 11.27
N LEU A 216 8.85 -0.60 11.26
CA LEU A 216 7.70 -0.35 10.39
C LEU A 216 7.95 0.81 9.43
N ARG A 217 9.20 1.02 9.05
CA ARG A 217 9.57 1.92 7.96
C ARG A 217 9.93 1.16 6.70
N ARG A 218 9.58 1.71 5.55
CA ARG A 218 9.96 1.16 4.25
C ARG A 218 10.27 2.27 3.27
N ALA A 219 11.46 2.22 2.69
CA ALA A 219 11.82 3.08 1.58
C ALA A 219 11.23 2.52 0.27
N VAL A 220 10.62 3.40 -0.50
CA VAL A 220 10.22 3.18 -1.89
C VAL A 220 11.14 4.02 -2.76
N GLU A 221 11.90 3.38 -3.62
CA GLU A 221 12.89 4.02 -4.47
C GLU A 221 12.57 3.76 -5.94
N ILE A 222 12.55 4.83 -6.73
CA ILE A 222 12.24 4.78 -8.16
C ILE A 222 13.28 5.60 -8.91
N LEU A 223 13.95 4.95 -9.85
CA LEU A 223 14.82 5.63 -10.79
C LEU A 223 14.02 6.05 -12.01
N VAL A 224 14.15 7.31 -12.41
CA VAL A 224 13.48 7.89 -13.56
C VAL A 224 14.49 8.57 -14.44
N ARG A 225 14.36 8.40 -15.75
CA ARG A 225 15.17 9.13 -16.71
C ARG A 225 14.50 10.47 -17.03
N GLN A 226 15.25 11.55 -16.87
CA GLN A 226 14.92 12.88 -17.36
C GLN A 226 14.74 12.80 -18.87
N ARG A 227 13.53 13.13 -19.34
CA ARG A 227 13.26 13.35 -20.76
C ARG A 227 13.48 14.83 -21.02
N SER A 228 14.47 15.15 -21.85
CA SER A 228 14.78 16.49 -22.35
C SER A 228 14.01 16.77 -23.64
#